data_AF-A0A2U8TRX7-F1
#
_entry.id   AF-A0A2U8TRX7-F1
#
_cell.length_a   1.000
_cell.length_b   1.000
_cell.length_c   1.000
_cell.angle_alpha   90.00
_cell.angle_beta   90.00
_cell.angle_gamma   90.00
#
_symmetry.space_group_name_H-M   'P 1'
#
loop_
_entity.id
_entity.type
_entity.pdbx_description
1 polymer ?
#
loop_
_entity_poly.entity_id
_entity_poly.type
_entity_poly.pdbx_seq_one_letter_code
_entity_poly.pdbx_strand_id
1 'polypeptide(L)'
;MQQSHAYNDTNLELTAKILDAKARKNLSFEDMAEGTGLSLAYVTAALLGQHPLPESAAKVVGEKLDLDADAVARLQIIPLRGSLSGVPTDPTIYRFYEMIQIYGTTLKALVHEQFGDGIISAINFKLDMKKVEDPEGGHRAVITLDGKFLPLRPF
;
A
#
# COMPACT_ATOMS: atom_id res chain seq x y z
N MET A 1 -17.08 14.14 -3.04
CA MET A 1 -18.55 13.96 -3.22
C MET A 1 -19.11 13.43 -1.91
N GLN A 2 -20.31 13.79 -1.47
CA GLN A 2 -20.80 13.33 -0.16
C GLN A 2 -20.85 11.78 -0.03
N GLN A 3 -21.09 11.08 -1.15
CA GLN A 3 -21.14 9.62 -1.22
C GLN A 3 -19.78 8.92 -0.97
N SER A 4 -18.64 9.59 -1.19
CA SER A 4 -17.33 9.00 -0.91
C SER A 4 -17.02 8.88 0.59
N HIS A 5 -17.69 9.68 1.43
CA HIS A 5 -17.51 9.62 2.88
C HIS A 5 -17.96 8.29 3.47
N ALA A 6 -19.00 7.67 2.90
CA ALA A 6 -19.48 6.35 3.34
C ALA A 6 -18.38 5.27 3.27
N TYR A 7 -17.51 5.33 2.27
CA TYR A 7 -16.36 4.45 2.15
C TYR A 7 -15.21 4.87 3.07
N ASN A 8 -14.91 6.18 3.15
CA ASN A 8 -13.77 6.66 3.92
C ASN A 8 -13.95 6.47 5.43
N ASP A 9 -15.08 6.88 5.98
CA ASP A 9 -15.28 6.88 7.44
C ASP A 9 -15.28 5.43 7.97
N THR A 10 -15.97 4.52 7.27
CA THR A 10 -16.04 3.11 7.65
C THR A 10 -14.70 2.37 7.50
N ASN A 11 -13.90 2.71 6.48
CA ASN A 11 -12.56 2.13 6.31
C ASN A 11 -11.59 2.63 7.37
N LEU A 12 -11.67 3.91 7.75
CA LEU A 12 -10.84 4.49 8.80
C LEU A 12 -11.16 3.88 10.18
N GLU A 13 -12.44 3.69 10.50
CA GLU A 13 -12.88 3.01 11.73
C GLU A 13 -12.36 1.57 11.80
N LEU A 14 -12.50 0.81 10.70
CA LEU A 14 -11.98 -0.56 10.63
C LEU A 14 -10.45 -0.60 10.75
N THR A 15 -9.75 0.32 10.08
CA THR A 15 -8.29 0.43 10.17
C THR A 15 -7.85 0.70 11.61
N ALA A 16 -8.51 1.63 12.31
CA ALA A 16 -8.23 1.91 13.73
C ALA A 16 -8.42 0.66 14.60
N LYS A 17 -9.55 -0.05 14.44
CA LYS A 17 -9.83 -1.32 15.16
C LYS A 17 -8.75 -2.37 14.92
N ILE A 18 -8.29 -2.51 13.67
CA ILE A 18 -7.23 -3.45 13.28
C ILE A 18 -5.91 -3.08 13.95
N LEU A 19 -5.51 -1.81 13.91
CA LEU A 19 -4.26 -1.34 14.52
C LEU A 19 -4.28 -1.54 16.04
N ASP A 20 -5.41 -1.26 16.70
CA ASP A 20 -5.59 -1.48 18.14
C ASP A 20 -5.53 -2.96 18.51
N ALA A 21 -6.17 -3.84 17.73
CA ALA A 21 -6.12 -5.29 17.94
C ALA A 21 -4.71 -5.84 17.75
N LYS A 22 -4.03 -5.41 16.67
CA LYS A 22 -2.65 -5.79 16.37
C LYS A 22 -1.70 -5.36 17.51
N ALA A 23 -1.84 -4.14 18.02
CA ALA A 23 -1.04 -3.63 19.12
C ALA A 23 -1.29 -4.40 20.42
N ARG A 24 -2.55 -4.64 20.80
CA ARG A 24 -2.90 -5.41 22.02
C ARG A 24 -2.38 -6.84 22.00
N LYS A 25 -2.35 -7.46 20.81
CA LYS A 25 -1.84 -8.82 20.61
C LYS A 25 -0.33 -8.88 20.35
N ASN A 26 0.36 -7.73 20.30
CA ASN A 26 1.78 -7.62 19.99
C ASN A 26 2.17 -8.33 18.67
N LEU A 27 1.35 -8.18 17.64
CA LEU A 27 1.58 -8.78 16.32
C LEU A 27 2.26 -7.80 15.38
N SER A 28 3.13 -8.31 14.52
CA SER A 28 3.77 -7.59 13.41
C SER A 28 2.89 -7.60 12.15
N PHE A 29 3.28 -6.87 11.10
CA PHE A 29 2.55 -6.96 9.82
C PHE A 29 2.96 -8.23 9.05
N GLU A 30 4.18 -8.72 9.30
CA GLU A 30 4.68 -10.01 8.84
C GLU A 30 3.78 -11.14 9.37
N ASP A 31 3.43 -11.11 10.65
CA ASP A 31 2.47 -12.05 11.24
C ASP A 31 1.11 -11.94 10.55
N MET A 32 0.69 -10.76 10.08
CA MET A 32 -0.58 -10.62 9.36
C MET A 32 -0.52 -11.22 7.95
N ALA A 33 0.63 -11.11 7.28
CA ALA A 33 0.81 -11.62 5.93
C ALA A 33 1.01 -13.15 5.90
N GLU A 34 1.58 -13.73 6.95
CA GLU A 34 1.81 -15.17 7.05
C GLU A 34 0.51 -15.98 6.86
N GLY A 35 0.57 -17.03 6.03
CA GLY A 35 -0.57 -17.91 5.76
C GLY A 35 -1.60 -17.36 4.77
N THR A 36 -1.48 -16.10 4.33
CA THR A 36 -2.42 -15.50 3.36
C THR A 36 -2.08 -15.80 1.90
N GLY A 37 -0.81 -16.17 1.62
CA GLY A 37 -0.29 -16.31 0.25
C GLY A 37 -0.07 -14.98 -0.48
N LEU A 38 -0.20 -13.84 0.21
CA LEU A 38 -0.04 -12.49 -0.33
C LEU A 38 1.23 -11.83 0.20
N SER A 39 1.72 -10.80 -0.48
CA SER A 39 2.91 -10.07 -0.04
C SER A 39 2.63 -9.21 1.20
N LEU A 40 3.67 -8.96 2.00
CA LEU A 40 3.62 -8.07 3.17
C LEU A 40 3.01 -6.70 2.83
N ALA A 41 3.48 -6.07 1.75
CA ALA A 41 3.01 -4.77 1.31
C ALA A 41 1.51 -4.80 0.93
N TYR A 42 1.05 -5.85 0.23
CA TYR A 42 -0.36 -5.95 -0.18
C TYR A 42 -1.28 -6.14 1.03
N VAL A 43 -0.95 -7.07 1.93
CA VAL A 43 -1.76 -7.32 3.14
C VAL A 43 -1.79 -6.06 4.01
N THR A 44 -0.63 -5.44 4.26
CA THR A 44 -0.55 -4.21 5.04
C THR A 44 -1.41 -3.10 4.43
N ALA A 45 -1.31 -2.88 3.12
CA ALA A 45 -2.12 -1.88 2.44
C ALA A 45 -3.63 -2.21 2.47
N ALA A 46 -4.01 -3.48 2.48
CA ALA A 46 -5.40 -3.89 2.66
C ALA A 46 -5.93 -3.58 4.08
N LEU A 47 -5.12 -3.87 5.10
CA LEU A 47 -5.44 -3.54 6.50
C LEU A 47 -5.53 -2.02 6.76
N LEU A 48 -4.84 -1.23 5.94
CA LEU A 48 -4.89 0.25 5.94
C LEU A 48 -5.93 0.80 4.93
N GLY A 49 -6.85 -0.04 4.45
CA GLY A 49 -7.99 0.36 3.63
C GLY A 49 -7.67 0.73 2.19
N GLN A 50 -6.53 0.31 1.63
CA GLN A 50 -6.09 0.64 0.27
C GLN A 50 -6.23 -0.52 -0.73
N HIS A 51 -6.43 -1.75 -0.24
CA HIS A 51 -6.72 -2.93 -1.04
C HIS A 51 -7.81 -3.80 -0.40
N PRO A 52 -8.58 -4.55 -1.20
CA PRO A 52 -9.40 -5.64 -0.68
C PRO A 52 -8.52 -6.87 -0.39
N LEU A 53 -8.93 -7.70 0.56
CA LEU A 53 -8.43 -9.07 0.71
C LEU A 53 -9.38 -10.07 0.04
N PRO A 54 -8.88 -11.12 -0.63
CA PRO A 54 -9.67 -12.32 -0.92
C PRO A 54 -10.23 -12.93 0.37
N GLU A 55 -11.38 -13.60 0.29
CA GLU A 55 -12.07 -14.19 1.45
C GLU A 55 -11.16 -15.07 2.32
N SER A 56 -10.33 -15.92 1.69
CA SER A 56 -9.39 -16.79 2.41
C SER A 56 -8.38 -16.01 3.25
N ALA A 57 -7.80 -14.95 2.69
CA ALA A 57 -6.85 -14.09 3.40
C ALA A 57 -7.55 -13.25 4.48
N ALA A 58 -8.76 -12.76 4.20
CA ALA A 58 -9.56 -12.00 5.16
C ALA A 58 -9.90 -12.84 6.41
N LYS A 59 -10.23 -14.13 6.23
CA LYS A 59 -10.47 -15.06 7.33
C LYS A 59 -9.21 -15.29 8.17
N VAL A 60 -8.07 -15.54 7.54
CA VAL A 60 -6.78 -15.72 8.25
C VAL A 60 -6.43 -14.49 9.11
N VAL A 61 -6.54 -13.29 8.54
CA VAL A 61 -6.32 -12.05 9.30
C VAL A 61 -7.36 -11.88 10.41
N GLY A 62 -8.63 -12.16 10.11
CA GLY A 62 -9.74 -12.07 11.05
C GLY A 62 -9.53 -12.94 12.28
N GLU A 63 -9.10 -14.18 12.10
CA GLU A 63 -8.76 -15.11 13.18
C GLU A 63 -7.59 -14.59 14.02
N LYS A 64 -6.51 -14.11 13.39
CA LYS A 64 -5.34 -13.58 14.13
C LYS A 64 -5.70 -12.39 15.02
N LEU A 65 -6.61 -11.53 14.55
CA LEU A 65 -7.00 -10.29 15.21
C LEU A 65 -8.29 -10.37 16.03
N ASP A 66 -8.93 -11.54 16.13
CA ASP A 66 -10.27 -11.74 16.71
C ASP A 66 -11.32 -10.78 16.15
N LEU A 67 -11.33 -10.58 14.83
CA LEU A 67 -12.33 -9.75 14.16
C LEU A 67 -13.66 -10.49 14.05
N ASP A 68 -14.76 -9.75 14.20
CA ASP A 68 -16.10 -10.25 13.93
C ASP A 68 -16.33 -10.47 12.41
N ALA A 69 -17.42 -11.18 12.10
CA ALA A 69 -17.77 -11.52 10.72
C ALA A 69 -17.97 -10.28 9.83
N ASP A 70 -18.49 -9.18 10.40
CA ASP A 70 -18.71 -7.94 9.67
C ASP A 70 -17.38 -7.28 9.28
N ALA A 71 -16.41 -7.24 10.19
CA ALA A 71 -15.07 -6.74 9.91
C ALA A 71 -14.34 -7.60 8.86
N VAL A 72 -14.48 -8.93 8.94
CA VAL A 72 -13.93 -9.85 7.92
C VAL A 72 -14.58 -9.65 6.56
N ALA A 73 -15.90 -9.44 6.51
CA ALA A 73 -16.60 -9.14 5.26
C ALA A 73 -16.17 -7.79 4.69
N ARG A 74 -15.97 -6.77 5.54
CA ARG A 74 -15.52 -5.43 5.11
C ARG A 74 -14.12 -5.42 4.53
N LEU A 75 -13.19 -6.25 5.04
CA LEU A 75 -11.85 -6.41 4.46
C LEU A 75 -11.87 -6.85 2.99
N GLN A 76 -12.98 -7.40 2.49
CA GLN A 76 -13.12 -7.88 1.12
C GLN A 76 -13.68 -6.81 0.16
N ILE A 77 -14.17 -5.68 0.69
CA ILE A 77 -14.76 -4.62 -0.12
C ILE A 77 -13.65 -3.86 -0.86
N ILE A 78 -13.84 -3.62 -2.17
CA ILE A 78 -12.94 -2.75 -2.93
C ILE A 78 -13.03 -1.34 -2.34
N PRO A 79 -11.94 -0.78 -1.79
CA PRO A 79 -12.01 0.47 -1.07
C PRO A 79 -12.05 1.67 -2.03
N LEU A 80 -12.56 2.78 -1.51
CA LEU A 80 -12.16 4.08 -2.03
C LEU A 80 -10.70 4.30 -1.64
N ARG A 81 -9.81 4.29 -2.63
CA ARG A 81 -8.37 4.46 -2.42
C ARG A 81 -8.00 5.92 -2.29
N GLY A 82 -6.90 6.17 -1.57
CA GLY A 82 -6.34 7.49 -1.38
C GLY A 82 -6.11 7.77 0.10
N SER A 83 -4.88 7.53 0.55
CA SER A 83 -4.49 7.73 1.96
C SER A 83 -4.13 9.19 2.29
N LEU A 84 -4.10 10.09 1.31
CA LEU A 84 -3.70 11.49 1.46
C LEU A 84 -4.80 12.44 0.97
N SER A 85 -4.97 13.56 1.68
CA SER A 85 -5.89 14.65 1.32
C SER A 85 -5.18 15.94 0.89
N GLY A 86 -3.92 15.84 0.46
CA GLY A 86 -3.06 16.96 0.08
C GLY A 86 -1.57 16.61 0.15
N VAL A 87 -0.71 17.62 0.29
CA VAL A 87 0.71 17.42 0.58
C VAL A 87 0.83 16.72 1.94
N PRO A 88 1.53 15.57 2.03
CA PRO A 88 1.66 14.84 3.29
C PRO A 88 2.38 15.69 4.35
N THR A 89 1.90 15.66 5.58
CA THR A 89 2.53 16.36 6.71
C THR A 89 3.40 15.44 7.56
N ASP A 90 3.12 14.14 7.54
CA ASP A 90 3.96 13.14 8.20
C ASP A 90 5.36 13.08 7.56
N PRO A 91 6.45 13.23 8.33
CA PRO A 91 7.79 13.25 7.79
C PRO A 91 8.17 11.99 7.00
N THR A 92 7.71 10.81 7.42
CA THR A 92 8.02 9.53 6.78
C THR A 92 7.40 9.48 5.38
N ILE A 93 6.13 9.87 5.28
CA ILE A 93 5.42 9.94 3.99
C ILE A 93 5.97 11.08 3.12
N TYR A 94 6.31 12.22 3.72
CA TYR A 94 6.79 13.40 2.99
C TYR A 94 8.08 13.13 2.21
N ARG A 95 8.99 12.27 2.69
CA ARG A 95 10.21 11.95 1.95
C ARG A 95 9.92 11.27 0.60
N PHE A 96 8.89 10.46 0.50
CA PHE A 96 8.47 9.89 -0.78
C PHE A 96 7.92 10.96 -1.74
N TYR A 97 7.14 11.90 -1.20
CA TYR A 97 6.67 13.04 -1.98
C TYR A 97 7.84 13.91 -2.48
N GLU A 98 8.82 14.19 -1.62
CA GLU A 98 10.04 14.94 -1.95
C GLU A 98 10.89 14.23 -3.02
N MET A 99 11.03 12.90 -2.95
CA MET A 99 11.69 12.12 -4.01
C MET A 99 11.03 12.33 -5.38
N ILE A 100 9.71 12.37 -5.45
CA ILE A 100 8.97 12.66 -6.69
C ILE A 100 9.18 14.11 -7.13
N GLN A 101 9.20 15.06 -6.20
CA GLN A 101 9.47 16.47 -6.53
C GLN A 101 10.89 16.68 -7.12
N ILE A 102 11.88 15.93 -6.65
CA ILE A 102 13.28 16.02 -7.11
C ILE A 102 13.47 15.22 -8.41
N TYR A 103 13.02 13.97 -8.45
CA TYR A 103 13.33 13.04 -9.54
C TYR A 103 12.21 12.83 -10.55
N GLY A 104 11.03 13.42 -10.38
CA GLY A 104 9.87 13.16 -11.23
C GLY A 104 10.14 13.45 -12.72
N THR A 105 10.81 14.55 -13.03
CA THR A 105 11.20 14.90 -14.41
C THR A 105 12.28 13.96 -14.94
N THR A 106 13.25 13.56 -14.11
CA THR A 106 14.28 12.56 -14.45
C THR A 106 13.65 11.20 -14.76
N LEU A 107 12.75 10.70 -13.90
CA LEU A 107 12.04 9.44 -14.10
C LEU A 107 11.24 9.47 -15.40
N LYS A 108 10.52 10.57 -15.67
CA LYS A 108 9.79 10.75 -16.93
C LYS A 108 10.72 10.64 -18.14
N ALA A 109 11.84 11.37 -18.15
CA ALA A 109 12.78 11.37 -19.26
C ALA A 109 13.39 9.99 -19.49
N LEU A 110 13.84 9.30 -18.43
CA LEU A 110 14.43 7.96 -18.52
C LEU A 110 13.41 6.91 -19.00
N VAL A 111 12.15 6.98 -18.55
CA VAL A 111 11.09 6.10 -19.06
C VAL A 111 10.89 6.31 -20.56
N HIS A 112 10.81 7.56 -21.01
CA HIS A 112 10.62 7.88 -22.41
C HIS A 112 11.81 7.44 -23.29
N GLU A 113 13.04 7.60 -22.79
CA GLU A 113 14.24 7.18 -23.50
C GLU A 113 14.37 5.65 -23.60
N GLN A 114 14.05 4.93 -22.52
CA GLN A 114 14.27 3.48 -22.46
C GLN A 114 13.09 2.66 -23.00
N PHE A 115 11.86 3.17 -22.90
CA PHE A 115 10.63 2.42 -23.26
C PHE A 115 9.80 3.08 -24.35
N GLY A 116 9.98 4.40 -24.58
CA GLY A 116 9.16 5.19 -25.50
C GLY A 116 8.02 5.93 -24.81
N ASP A 117 7.15 6.56 -25.61
CA ASP A 117 6.02 7.33 -25.10
C ASP A 117 4.97 6.43 -24.42
N GLY A 118 4.60 6.76 -23.19
CA GLY A 118 3.76 5.92 -22.35
C GLY A 118 3.95 6.17 -20.85
N ILE A 119 3.53 5.20 -20.04
CA ILE A 119 3.62 5.25 -18.57
C ILE A 119 4.09 3.94 -17.97
N ILE A 120 4.66 4.01 -16.76
CA ILE A 120 4.82 2.86 -15.88
C ILE A 120 3.55 2.73 -15.03
N SER A 121 2.86 1.60 -15.14
CA SER A 121 1.56 1.38 -14.49
C SER A 121 1.68 1.34 -12.97
N ALA A 122 0.73 1.97 -12.27
CA ALA A 122 0.50 1.84 -10.83
C ALA A 122 -0.64 0.83 -10.50
N ILE A 123 -1.15 0.10 -11.50
CA ILE A 123 -2.22 -0.91 -11.35
C ILE A 123 -1.66 -2.32 -11.60
N ASN A 124 -1.03 -2.54 -12.75
CA ASN A 124 -0.18 -3.72 -12.94
C ASN A 124 1.19 -3.42 -12.35
N PHE A 125 1.23 -3.48 -11.03
CA PHE A 125 2.27 -2.91 -10.19
C PHE A 125 2.47 -3.75 -8.92
N LYS A 126 3.70 -3.81 -8.44
CA LYS A 126 4.03 -4.29 -7.10
C LYS A 126 5.12 -3.42 -6.47
N LEU A 127 5.08 -3.34 -5.15
CA LEU A 127 6.09 -2.68 -4.33
C LEU A 127 6.63 -3.67 -3.31
N ASP A 128 7.93 -3.56 -3.04
CA ASP A 128 8.62 -4.27 -1.97
C ASP A 128 9.56 -3.32 -1.22
N MET A 129 9.81 -3.62 0.05
CA MET A 129 10.74 -2.87 0.90
C MET A 129 11.65 -3.82 1.65
N LYS A 130 12.96 -3.57 1.56
CA LYS A 130 13.98 -4.35 2.28
C LYS A 130 14.85 -3.44 3.11
N LYS A 131 15.07 -3.81 4.35
CA LYS A 131 16.12 -3.23 5.19
C LYS A 131 17.46 -3.90 4.83
N VAL A 132 18.48 -3.09 4.61
CA VAL A 132 19.86 -3.56 4.34
C VAL A 132 20.85 -2.78 5.21
N GLU A 133 22.01 -3.38 5.49
CA GLU A 133 23.10 -2.69 6.20
C GLU A 133 23.71 -1.59 5.33
N ASP A 134 24.05 -0.45 5.95
CA ASP A 134 24.78 0.62 5.28
C ASP A 134 26.29 0.43 5.47
N PRO A 135 27.10 0.39 4.39
CA PRO A 135 28.56 0.31 4.49
C PRO A 135 29.20 1.42 5.32
N GLU A 136 28.56 2.59 5.43
CA GLU A 136 29.03 3.73 6.23
C GLU A 136 28.51 3.70 7.67
N GLY A 137 27.77 2.66 8.04
CA GLY A 137 27.17 2.47 9.36
C GLY A 137 25.69 2.83 9.40
N GLY A 138 24.90 2.02 10.12
CA GLY A 138 23.44 2.14 10.17
C GLY A 138 22.75 1.27 9.12
N HIS A 139 21.56 1.67 8.68
CA HIS A 139 20.73 0.87 7.78
C HIS A 139 20.13 1.71 6.66
N ARG A 140 19.89 1.07 5.51
CA ARG A 140 19.17 1.62 4.38
C ARG A 140 17.84 0.89 4.16
N ALA A 141 16.88 1.60 3.59
CA ALA A 141 15.69 1.00 3.00
C ALA A 141 15.86 0.96 1.49
N VAL A 142 15.80 -0.23 0.91
CA VAL A 142 15.70 -0.44 -0.54
C VAL A 142 14.23 -0.64 -0.86
N ILE A 143 13.67 0.28 -1.66
CA ILE A 143 12.27 0.23 -2.08
C ILE A 143 12.26 0.01 -3.59
N THR A 144 11.58 -1.05 -4.01
CA THR A 144 11.47 -1.42 -5.41
C THR A 144 10.07 -1.09 -5.92
N LEU A 145 10.01 -0.30 -7.00
CA LEU A 145 8.79 0.02 -7.74
C LEU A 145 8.83 -0.77 -9.05
N ASP A 146 8.01 -1.79 -9.19
CA ASP A 146 7.96 -2.65 -10.38
C ASP A 146 6.58 -2.53 -11.04
N GLY A 147 6.52 -1.78 -12.14
CA GLY A 147 5.29 -1.50 -12.87
C GLY A 147 5.42 -1.83 -14.35
N LYS A 148 4.33 -2.35 -14.93
CA LYS A 148 4.28 -2.67 -16.35
C LYS A 148 4.28 -1.40 -17.20
N PHE A 149 5.14 -1.32 -18.21
CA PHE A 149 5.10 -0.25 -19.21
C PHE A 149 3.85 -0.38 -20.11
N LEU A 150 3.15 0.74 -20.32
CA LEU A 150 1.97 0.86 -21.17
C LEU A 150 2.21 1.94 -22.23
N PRO A 151 2.39 1.59 -23.52
CA PRO A 151 2.71 2.55 -24.57
C PRO A 151 1.50 3.40 -24.96
N LEU A 152 1.74 4.68 -25.26
CA LEU A 152 0.80 5.51 -26.01
C LEU A 152 0.75 5.02 -27.46
N ARG A 153 -0.45 4.85 -28.02
CA ARG A 153 -0.64 4.50 -29.42
C ARG A 153 -1.37 5.63 -30.16
N PRO A 154 -0.83 6.15 -31.27
CA PRO A 154 -1.58 7.05 -32.15
C PRO A 154 -2.87 6.36 -32.62
N PHE A 155 -3.95 7.14 -32.75
CA PHE A 155 -5.25 6.70 -33.23
C PHE A 155 -5.59 7.36 -34.56
#